data_AF-A0AAW2J574-F1
#
_entry.id   AF-A0AAW2J574-F1
#
_cell.length_a   1.000
_cell.length_b   1.000
_cell.length_c   1.000
_cell.angle_alpha   90.00
_cell.angle_beta   90.00
_cell.angle_gamma   90.00
#
_symmetry.space_group_name_H-M   'P 1'
#
loop_
_entity.id
_entity.type
_entity.pdbx_description
1 polymer ?
#
loop_
_entity_poly.entity_id
_entity_poly.type
_entity_poly.pdbx_seq_one_letter_code
_entity_poly.pdbx_strand_id
1 'polypeptide(L)'
;MQKIFSLETYIVHVDVPDSQLLSEQSQDLESWYGSFLPTTPASSTETLRMVYSYRNVFSGFAAKLTSEEVKAMQGKKGFISARPQQVMQLHTTHTPNFLGLHQNAGLWKDSNYGRGIVIGILDTGIFPDHPSFSDEGMPPPPAKWKGTCEFNFTACNNKIIGARHFKTGDGTPLDHEGHGTHAASKLPTMPMAYNLAIYSQRPAMDICGPALIITEGWPFC
;
A
#
# COMPACT_ATOMS: atom_id res chain seq x y z
N MET A 1 -9.81 -2.82 41.01
CA MET A 1 -9.95 -2.08 39.73
C MET A 1 -9.45 -3.01 38.63
N GLN A 2 -10.35 -3.65 37.88
CA GLN A 2 -9.97 -4.59 36.81
C GLN A 2 -9.38 -3.81 35.64
N LYS A 3 -8.10 -4.04 35.33
CA LYS A 3 -7.47 -3.50 34.12
C LYS A 3 -8.09 -4.24 32.94
N ILE A 4 -8.97 -3.57 32.18
CA ILE A 4 -9.46 -4.10 30.92
C ILE A 4 -8.29 -3.98 29.94
N PHE A 5 -7.68 -5.10 29.56
CA PHE A 5 -6.65 -5.12 28.53
C PHE A 5 -7.32 -5.06 27.17
N SER A 6 -7.36 -3.88 26.55
CA SER A 6 -7.83 -3.73 25.18
C SER A 6 -6.76 -4.24 24.20
N LEU A 7 -7.17 -5.11 23.29
CA LEU A 7 -6.35 -5.52 22.16
C LEU A 7 -6.43 -4.43 21.08
N GLU A 8 -5.28 -3.96 20.61
CA GLU A 8 -5.15 -3.05 19.48
C GLU A 8 -4.30 -3.72 18.39
N THR A 9 -4.42 -3.25 17.14
CA THR A 9 -3.58 -3.77 16.07
C THR A 9 -2.24 -3.04 16.10
N TYR A 10 -1.14 -3.77 16.23
CA TYR A 10 0.22 -3.25 16.12
C TYR A 10 0.89 -3.77 14.86
N ILE A 11 1.70 -2.92 14.24
CA ILE A 11 2.62 -3.29 13.16
C ILE A 11 3.99 -3.48 13.80
N VAL A 12 4.50 -4.71 13.69
CA VAL A 12 5.74 -5.16 14.33
C VAL A 12 6.78 -5.40 13.24
N HIS A 13 7.93 -4.74 13.36
CA HIS A 13 9.11 -4.93 12.52
C HIS A 13 10.08 -5.85 13.26
N VAL A 14 10.52 -6.91 12.59
CA VAL A 14 11.50 -7.85 13.11
C VAL A 14 12.64 -8.05 12.14
N ASP A 15 13.81 -8.34 12.67
CA ASP A 15 14.93 -8.85 11.92
C ASP A 15 14.68 -10.33 11.58
N VAL A 16 15.05 -10.74 10.37
CA VAL A 16 14.89 -12.14 9.92
C VAL A 16 16.28 -12.73 9.77
N PRO A 17 16.61 -13.80 10.52
CA PRO A 17 17.91 -14.45 10.40
C PRO A 17 18.22 -14.85 8.95
N ASP A 18 19.48 -14.72 8.54
CA ASP A 18 19.94 -15.07 7.18
C ASP A 18 19.53 -16.48 6.72
N SER A 19 19.42 -17.43 7.67
CA SER A 19 18.96 -18.79 7.40
C SER A 19 17.50 -18.90 6.94
N GLN A 20 16.65 -17.92 7.29
CA GLN A 20 15.23 -17.87 6.91
C GLN A 20 14.97 -16.96 5.70
N LEU A 21 15.89 -16.04 5.39
CA LEU A 21 15.81 -15.22 4.16
C LEU A 21 16.01 -16.06 2.89
N LEU A 22 16.73 -17.18 3.02
CA LEU A 22 17.03 -18.11 1.92
C LEU A 22 16.00 -19.23 1.76
N SER A 23 15.13 -19.44 2.75
CA SER A 23 14.05 -20.42 2.66
C SER A 23 12.85 -19.77 1.98
N GLU A 24 12.60 -20.12 0.71
CA GLU A 24 11.34 -19.80 -0.01
C GLU A 24 10.08 -20.41 0.64
N GLN A 25 10.23 -21.13 1.76
CA GLN A 25 9.15 -21.81 2.43
C GLN A 25 8.39 -20.87 3.35
N SER A 26 7.13 -20.62 3.02
CA SER A 26 6.26 -19.70 3.74
C SER A 26 6.06 -20.08 5.22
N GLN A 27 6.16 -21.37 5.52
CA GLN A 27 5.93 -21.95 6.85
C GLN A 27 6.99 -21.54 7.88
N ASP A 28 8.25 -21.42 7.50
CA ASP A 28 9.34 -21.07 8.44
C ASP A 28 9.23 -19.61 8.90
N LEU A 29 8.82 -18.71 8.00
CA LEU A 29 8.62 -17.31 8.32
C LEU A 29 7.38 -17.08 9.19
N GLU A 30 6.27 -17.79 8.93
CA GLU A 30 5.10 -17.73 9.80
C GLU A 30 5.41 -18.24 11.21
N SER A 31 6.22 -19.31 11.31
CA SER A 31 6.69 -19.82 12.59
C SER A 31 7.57 -18.81 13.33
N TRP A 32 8.49 -18.15 12.61
CA TRP A 32 9.33 -17.08 13.14
C TRP A 32 8.49 -15.93 13.69
N TYR A 33 7.56 -15.39 12.91
CA TYR A 33 6.66 -14.33 13.35
C TYR A 33 5.77 -14.77 14.52
N GLY A 34 5.26 -16.00 14.46
CA GLY A 34 4.48 -16.62 15.55
C GLY A 34 5.25 -16.68 16.87
N SER A 35 6.58 -16.84 16.85
CA SER A 35 7.42 -16.87 18.05
C SER A 35 7.41 -15.56 18.84
N PHE A 36 7.07 -14.43 18.20
CA PHE A 36 6.92 -13.14 18.87
C PHE A 36 5.58 -13.02 19.61
N LEU A 37 4.55 -13.75 19.18
CA LEU A 37 3.23 -13.72 19.80
C LEU A 37 3.21 -14.47 21.15
N PRO A 38 2.34 -14.08 22.08
CA PRO A 38 2.17 -14.78 23.35
C PRO A 38 1.50 -16.15 23.14
N THR A 39 1.91 -17.16 23.92
CA THR A 39 1.30 -18.49 23.92
C THR A 39 -0.09 -18.41 24.56
N THR A 40 -1.14 -18.30 23.75
CA THR A 40 -2.51 -18.31 24.27
C THR A 40 -2.86 -19.74 24.74
N PRO A 41 -3.39 -19.94 25.97
CA PRO A 41 -3.90 -21.25 26.36
C PRO A 41 -5.05 -21.66 25.43
N ALA A 42 -5.11 -22.94 25.08
CA ALA A 42 -6.07 -23.54 24.14
C ALA A 42 -7.53 -23.58 24.66
N SER A 43 -8.03 -22.51 25.28
CA SER A 43 -9.39 -22.41 25.79
C SER A 43 -10.09 -21.18 25.24
N SER A 44 -11.22 -21.44 24.57
CA SER A 44 -12.20 -20.53 23.95
C SER A 44 -11.74 -19.78 22.70
N THR A 45 -12.21 -20.28 21.55
CA THR A 45 -12.22 -19.65 20.21
C THR A 45 -10.86 -19.15 19.72
N GLU A 46 -10.21 -19.90 18.83
CA GLU A 46 -9.03 -19.47 18.08
C GLU A 46 -9.30 -18.17 17.32
N THR A 47 -9.13 -17.04 17.99
CA THR A 47 -8.98 -15.75 17.32
C THR A 47 -7.52 -15.68 16.91
N LEU A 48 -7.25 -16.00 15.63
CA LEU A 48 -5.96 -15.73 15.00
C LEU A 48 -5.55 -14.29 15.32
N ARG A 49 -4.58 -14.11 16.22
CA ARG A 49 -4.11 -12.78 16.63
C ARG A 49 -3.30 -12.11 15.53
N MET A 50 -2.67 -12.92 14.68
CA MET A 50 -1.99 -12.48 13.48
C MET A 50 -3.02 -11.99 12.47
N VAL A 51 -2.95 -10.70 12.14
CA VAL A 51 -3.80 -10.04 11.15
C VAL A 51 -3.17 -10.15 9.76
N TYR A 52 -1.86 -9.95 9.67
CA TYR A 52 -1.14 -9.98 8.39
C TYR A 52 0.35 -10.28 8.58
N SER A 53 0.97 -10.86 7.55
CA SER A 53 2.40 -11.22 7.50
C SER A 53 3.07 -10.50 6.34
N TYR A 54 4.01 -9.60 6.65
CA TYR A 54 4.75 -8.81 5.68
C TYR A 54 6.02 -9.55 5.24
N ARG A 55 6.28 -9.57 3.92
CA ARG A 55 7.39 -10.35 3.33
C ARG A 55 8.21 -9.61 2.29
N ASN A 56 7.61 -8.64 1.59
CA ASN A 56 8.22 -8.04 0.40
C ASN A 56 8.95 -6.73 0.68
N VAL A 57 8.31 -5.82 1.43
CA VAL A 57 8.77 -4.43 1.62
C VAL A 57 9.60 -4.29 2.89
N PHE A 58 9.24 -5.06 3.90
CA PHE A 58 9.98 -5.21 5.15
C PHE A 58 9.59 -6.54 5.78
N SER A 59 10.38 -6.97 6.75
CA SER A 59 10.12 -8.18 7.53
C SER A 59 9.32 -7.86 8.78
N GLY A 60 8.14 -8.45 8.93
CA GLY A 60 7.29 -8.15 10.08
C GLY A 60 5.87 -8.67 9.95
N PHE A 61 5.03 -8.32 10.91
CA PHE A 61 3.63 -8.75 10.94
C PHE A 61 2.74 -7.70 11.60
N ALA A 62 1.45 -7.76 11.28
CA ALA A 62 0.41 -7.03 12.00
C ALA A 62 -0.32 -8.00 12.94
N ALA A 63 -0.50 -7.64 14.20
CA ALA A 63 -1.19 -8.50 15.16
C ALA A 63 -2.00 -7.71 16.20
N LYS A 64 -3.05 -8.34 16.71
CA LYS A 64 -3.82 -7.86 17.86
C LYS A 64 -3.05 -8.14 19.15
N LEU A 65 -2.58 -7.08 19.82
CA LEU A 65 -1.73 -7.14 21.01
C LEU A 65 -2.20 -6.13 22.05
N THR A 66 -1.92 -6.44 23.31
CA THR A 66 -2.01 -5.49 24.43
C THR A 66 -0.69 -4.71 24.56
N SER A 67 -0.72 -3.55 25.21
CA SER A 67 0.48 -2.75 25.44
C SER A 67 1.55 -3.50 26.24
N GLU A 68 1.13 -4.36 27.16
CA GLU A 68 1.97 -5.22 27.99
C GLU A 68 2.64 -6.32 27.17
N GLU A 69 1.91 -6.92 26.22
CA GLU A 69 2.47 -7.92 25.31
C GLU A 69 3.51 -7.30 24.36
N VAL A 70 3.29 -6.07 23.89
CA VAL A 70 4.28 -5.33 23.10
C VAL A 70 5.53 -5.06 23.94
N LYS A 71 5.38 -4.61 25.20
CA LYS A 71 6.53 -4.43 26.10
C LYS A 71 7.30 -5.72 26.35
N ALA A 72 6.61 -6.83 26.54
CA ALA A 72 7.25 -8.14 26.69
C ALA A 72 8.00 -8.56 25.41
N MET A 73 7.43 -8.25 24.23
CA MET A 73 8.02 -8.54 22.93
C MET A 73 9.33 -7.78 22.68
N GLN A 74 9.49 -6.57 23.22
CA GLN A 74 10.71 -5.76 23.09
C GLN A 74 11.97 -6.48 23.60
N GLY A 75 11.83 -7.43 24.53
CA GLY A 75 12.95 -8.24 25.03
C GLY A 75 13.34 -9.43 24.15
N LYS A 76 12.60 -9.72 23.07
CA LYS A 76 12.86 -10.87 22.20
C LYS A 76 13.96 -10.55 21.19
N LYS A 77 14.87 -11.50 20.96
CA LYS A 77 15.90 -11.41 19.93
C LYS A 77 15.24 -11.24 18.55
N GLY A 78 15.71 -10.27 17.78
CA GLY A 78 15.17 -9.95 16.46
C GLY A 78 14.02 -8.94 16.47
N PHE A 79 13.56 -8.46 17.64
CA PHE A 79 12.63 -7.34 17.68
C PHE A 79 13.34 -6.04 17.24
N ILE A 80 12.73 -5.27 16.33
CA ILE A 80 13.22 -3.95 15.92
C ILE A 80 12.31 -2.86 16.47
N SER A 81 11.02 -2.90 16.14
CA SER A 81 10.05 -1.90 16.61
C SER A 81 8.61 -2.44 16.55
N ALA A 82 7.72 -1.81 17.31
CA ALA A 82 6.28 -2.04 17.21
C ALA A 82 5.55 -0.72 17.42
N ARG A 83 4.54 -0.46 16.59
CA ARG A 83 3.73 0.75 16.64
C ARG A 83 2.24 0.42 16.45
N PRO A 84 1.32 1.14 17.10
CA PRO A 84 -0.10 0.94 16.87
C PRO A 84 -0.45 1.32 15.43
N GLN A 85 -1.32 0.53 14.80
CA GLN A 85 -1.88 0.82 13.48
C GLN A 85 -2.64 2.14 13.52
N GLN A 86 -2.38 3.02 12.56
CA GLN A 86 -3.12 4.26 12.41
C GLN A 86 -4.05 4.23 11.20
N VAL A 87 -5.22 4.84 11.36
CA VAL A 87 -6.22 5.01 10.30
C VAL A 87 -6.03 6.38 9.69
N MET A 88 -5.48 6.42 8.48
CA MET A 88 -5.30 7.66 7.74
C MET A 88 -6.62 8.11 7.08
N GLN A 89 -6.88 9.42 7.11
CA GLN A 89 -8.02 10.03 6.44
C GLN A 89 -7.68 10.38 4.99
N LEU A 90 -8.67 10.28 4.10
CA LEU A 90 -8.52 10.66 2.69
C LEU A 90 -8.32 12.17 2.59
N HIS A 91 -7.25 12.57 1.90
CA HIS A 91 -6.95 13.98 1.62
C HIS A 91 -6.54 14.11 0.16
N THR A 92 -7.06 15.12 -0.52
CA THR A 92 -6.58 15.52 -1.85
C THR A 92 -5.96 16.91 -1.75
N THR A 93 -4.67 17.05 -2.08
CA THR A 93 -4.02 18.37 -2.24
C THR A 93 -4.03 18.80 -3.70
N HIS A 94 -3.87 20.11 -3.95
CA HIS A 94 -3.80 20.66 -5.32
C HIS A 94 -2.35 20.78 -5.79
N THR A 95 -1.82 19.68 -6.31
CA THR A 95 -0.39 19.46 -6.59
C THR A 95 0.26 20.35 -7.67
N PRO A 96 -0.40 20.74 -8.79
CA PRO A 96 0.30 21.44 -9.87
C PRO A 96 0.90 22.79 -9.46
N ASN A 97 0.15 23.57 -8.67
CA ASN A 97 0.63 24.86 -8.18
C ASN A 97 1.74 24.69 -7.12
N PHE A 98 1.64 23.66 -6.29
CA PHE A 98 2.63 23.35 -5.27
C PHE A 98 3.99 22.99 -5.89
N LEU A 99 3.98 22.22 -6.97
CA LEU A 99 5.20 21.82 -7.69
C LEU A 99 5.70 22.87 -8.71
N GLY A 100 5.08 24.06 -8.77
CA GLY A 100 5.44 25.10 -9.74
C GLY A 100 5.25 24.68 -11.20
N LEU A 101 4.37 23.71 -11.45
CA LEU A 101 4.17 23.11 -12.76
C LEU A 101 3.14 23.93 -13.54
N HIS A 102 3.62 24.94 -14.26
CA HIS A 102 2.81 25.82 -15.10
C HIS A 102 2.71 25.30 -16.54
N GLN A 103 1.62 25.62 -17.24
CA GLN A 103 1.54 25.32 -18.68
C GLN A 103 2.69 26.02 -19.42
N ASN A 104 3.43 25.27 -20.23
CA ASN A 104 4.55 25.73 -21.07
C ASN A 104 5.80 26.25 -20.35
N ALA A 105 5.91 26.07 -19.03
CA ALA A 105 7.10 26.41 -18.24
C ALA A 105 7.43 25.29 -17.23
N GLY A 106 8.70 25.18 -16.85
CA GLY A 106 9.16 24.15 -15.90
C GLY A 106 9.54 22.81 -16.54
N LEU A 107 9.61 21.76 -15.71
CA LEU A 107 10.23 20.46 -16.01
C LEU A 107 9.54 19.60 -17.09
N TRP A 108 8.41 20.04 -17.65
CA TRP A 108 7.59 19.22 -18.56
C TRP A 108 8.33 18.78 -19.83
N LYS A 109 9.03 19.71 -20.50
CA LYS A 109 9.79 19.39 -21.73
C LYS A 109 11.03 18.54 -21.42
N ASP A 110 11.76 18.91 -20.38
CA ASP A 110 13.02 18.24 -20.01
C ASP A 110 12.78 16.82 -19.47
N SER A 111 11.62 16.57 -18.86
CA SER A 111 11.20 15.23 -18.42
C SER A 111 10.53 14.38 -19.50
N ASN A 112 10.55 14.84 -20.76
CA ASN A 112 9.84 14.21 -21.88
C ASN A 112 8.36 13.94 -21.54
N TYR A 113 7.74 14.89 -20.81
CA TYR A 113 6.36 14.82 -20.38
C TYR A 113 6.00 13.53 -19.61
N GLY A 114 6.98 12.99 -18.86
CA GLY A 114 6.81 11.77 -18.07
C GLY A 114 6.69 10.50 -18.90
N ARG A 115 7.10 10.51 -20.18
CA ARG A 115 7.03 9.32 -21.05
C ARG A 115 7.77 8.13 -20.44
N GLY A 116 7.05 7.02 -20.28
CA GLY A 116 7.59 5.76 -19.74
C GLY A 116 7.66 5.72 -18.21
N ILE A 117 7.15 6.75 -17.53
CA ILE A 117 6.93 6.74 -16.08
C ILE A 117 5.60 6.05 -15.78
N VAL A 118 5.62 5.17 -14.78
CA VAL A 118 4.40 4.60 -14.20
C VAL A 118 4.18 5.25 -12.85
N ILE A 119 2.98 5.82 -12.66
CA ILE A 119 2.56 6.43 -11.40
C ILE A 119 1.68 5.43 -10.67
N GLY A 120 2.07 5.06 -9.45
CA GLY A 120 1.26 4.24 -8.55
C GLY A 120 0.40 5.15 -7.66
N ILE A 121 -0.90 4.89 -7.58
CA ILE A 121 -1.81 5.58 -6.65
C ILE A 121 -2.43 4.54 -5.72
N LEU A 122 -2.36 4.82 -4.42
CA LEU A 122 -3.02 4.05 -3.38
C LEU A 122 -4.21 4.86 -2.84
N ASP A 123 -5.44 4.45 -3.18
CA ASP A 123 -6.65 5.23 -2.87
C ASP A 123 -7.88 4.30 -2.74
N THR A 124 -9.09 4.81 -2.98
CA THR A 124 -10.36 4.06 -2.86
C THR A 124 -10.64 3.12 -4.04
N GLY A 125 -9.99 3.34 -5.18
CA GLY A 125 -10.16 2.57 -6.42
C GLY A 125 -10.07 3.44 -7.66
N ILE A 126 -10.55 2.93 -8.79
CA ILE A 126 -10.69 3.68 -10.03
C ILE A 126 -12.02 3.37 -10.74
N PHE A 127 -12.63 4.40 -11.33
CA PHE A 127 -13.69 4.24 -12.33
C PHE A 127 -13.08 4.36 -13.74
N PRO A 128 -12.77 3.23 -14.41
CA PRO A 128 -11.92 3.21 -15.60
C PRO A 128 -12.55 3.89 -16.82
N ASP A 129 -13.88 3.91 -16.92
CA ASP A 129 -14.63 4.47 -18.06
C ASP A 129 -14.71 6.01 -18.02
N HIS A 130 -14.13 6.67 -17.02
CA HIS A 130 -14.13 8.13 -16.95
C HIS A 130 -13.28 8.73 -18.10
N PRO A 131 -13.74 9.79 -18.80
CA PRO A 131 -13.01 10.37 -19.95
C PRO A 131 -11.57 10.80 -19.65
N SER A 132 -11.28 11.19 -18.41
CA SER A 132 -9.92 11.50 -17.95
C SER A 132 -8.93 10.34 -18.11
N PHE A 133 -9.39 9.11 -18.28
CA PHE A 133 -8.56 7.92 -18.46
C PHE A 133 -8.52 7.39 -19.90
N SER A 134 -8.98 8.18 -20.87
CA SER A 134 -8.71 7.91 -22.28
C SER A 134 -7.22 7.74 -22.52
N ASP A 135 -6.87 6.72 -23.31
CA ASP A 135 -5.51 6.39 -23.71
C ASP A 135 -5.15 6.92 -25.11
N GLU A 136 -5.95 7.82 -25.66
CA GLU A 136 -5.62 8.53 -26.89
C GLU A 136 -4.26 9.22 -26.76
N GLY A 137 -3.35 8.96 -27.70
CA GLY A 137 -1.99 9.51 -27.68
C GLY A 137 -1.03 8.85 -26.67
N MET A 138 -1.48 7.82 -25.94
CA MET A 138 -0.64 7.12 -24.96
C MET A 138 0.23 6.03 -25.61
N PRO A 139 1.53 5.96 -25.27
CA PRO A 139 2.37 4.84 -25.66
C PRO A 139 1.96 3.57 -24.89
N PRO A 140 2.33 2.38 -25.39
CA PRO A 140 2.12 1.14 -24.65
C PRO A 140 2.88 1.17 -23.30
N PRO A 141 2.43 0.38 -22.32
CA PRO A 141 3.12 0.23 -21.03
C PRO A 141 4.60 -0.13 -21.22
N PRO A 142 5.52 0.29 -20.32
CA PRO A 142 6.92 -0.09 -20.39
C PRO A 142 7.07 -1.62 -20.41
N ALA A 143 7.93 -2.16 -21.27
CA ALA A 143 8.10 -3.61 -21.42
C ALA A 143 8.52 -4.36 -20.13
N LYS A 144 9.07 -3.63 -19.15
CA LYS A 144 9.44 -4.17 -17.82
C LYS A 144 8.28 -4.17 -16.82
N TRP A 145 7.15 -3.55 -17.15
CA TRP A 145 5.96 -3.50 -16.29
C TRP A 145 5.37 -4.90 -16.14
N LYS A 146 5.07 -5.28 -14.90
CA LYS A 146 4.51 -6.60 -14.54
C LYS A 146 3.18 -6.51 -13.80
N GLY A 147 2.61 -5.31 -13.69
CA GLY A 147 1.33 -5.12 -13.02
C GLY A 147 0.19 -5.72 -13.84
N THR A 148 -0.91 -6.00 -13.15
CA THR A 148 -2.10 -6.60 -13.73
C THR A 148 -3.33 -5.78 -13.36
N CYS A 149 -4.40 -5.98 -14.13
CA CYS A 149 -5.69 -5.41 -13.83
C CYS A 149 -6.64 -6.51 -13.37
N GLU A 150 -7.03 -6.44 -12.11
CA GLU A 150 -7.90 -7.39 -11.42
C GLU A 150 -9.38 -6.96 -11.57
N PHE A 151 -9.80 -6.65 -12.79
CA PHE A 151 -11.20 -6.42 -13.11
C PHE A 151 -11.84 -7.70 -13.66
N ASN A 152 -13.16 -7.83 -13.45
CA ASN A 152 -13.95 -8.92 -14.06
C ASN A 152 -14.29 -8.64 -15.54
N PHE A 153 -13.79 -7.54 -16.11
CA PHE A 153 -14.03 -7.10 -17.48
C PHE A 153 -12.80 -6.36 -18.04
N THR A 154 -12.80 -6.08 -19.35
CA THR A 154 -11.71 -5.32 -19.99
C THR A 154 -11.85 -3.84 -19.65
N ALA A 155 -11.11 -3.37 -18.66
CA ALA A 155 -11.15 -1.98 -18.19
C ALA A 155 -9.81 -1.25 -18.32
N CYS A 156 -8.71 -1.99 -18.51
CA CYS A 156 -7.39 -1.42 -18.66
C CYS A 156 -7.05 -1.15 -20.12
N ASN A 157 -6.30 -0.07 -20.32
CA ASN A 157 -5.90 0.46 -21.62
C ASN A 157 -4.44 0.93 -21.54
N ASN A 158 -3.93 1.69 -22.52
CA ASN A 158 -2.55 2.17 -22.44
C ASN A 158 -2.35 3.24 -21.35
N LYS A 159 -3.40 3.75 -20.72
CA LYS A 159 -3.31 4.69 -19.59
C LYS A 159 -3.43 3.99 -18.24
N ILE A 160 -4.49 3.23 -18.01
CA ILE A 160 -4.65 2.39 -16.81
C ILE A 160 -4.03 1.03 -17.12
N ILE A 161 -2.83 0.79 -16.60
CA ILE A 161 -2.03 -0.42 -16.92
C ILE A 161 -1.95 -1.40 -15.75
N GLY A 162 -2.52 -1.02 -14.61
CA GLY A 162 -2.63 -1.85 -13.43
C GLY A 162 -3.76 -1.36 -12.53
N ALA A 163 -4.52 -2.29 -11.97
CA ALA A 163 -5.58 -1.99 -11.03
C ALA A 163 -5.75 -3.20 -10.12
N ARG A 164 -5.49 -3.06 -8.82
CA ARG A 164 -5.56 -4.15 -7.87
C ARG A 164 -6.27 -3.73 -6.59
N HIS A 165 -6.86 -4.70 -5.93
CA HIS A 165 -7.54 -4.49 -4.66
C HIS A 165 -6.85 -5.29 -3.57
N PHE A 166 -6.39 -4.62 -2.52
CA PHE A 166 -5.60 -5.24 -1.46
C PHE A 166 -6.40 -5.60 -0.20
N LYS A 167 -7.73 -5.42 -0.18
CA LYS A 167 -8.51 -5.85 0.99
C LYS A 167 -8.69 -7.38 0.96
N THR A 168 -8.63 -8.00 2.12
CA THR A 168 -8.99 -9.41 2.32
C THR A 168 -10.47 -9.63 2.00
N GLY A 169 -10.76 -10.57 1.09
CA GLY A 169 -12.11 -10.94 0.64
C GLY A 169 -12.39 -10.59 -0.83
N ASP A 170 -13.63 -10.80 -1.26
CA ASP A 170 -14.08 -10.54 -2.64
C ASP A 170 -14.30 -9.03 -2.83
N GLY A 171 -13.28 -8.35 -3.36
CA GLY A 171 -13.38 -6.95 -3.73
C GLY A 171 -12.79 -6.68 -5.10
N THR A 172 -13.22 -5.58 -5.70
CA THR A 172 -12.74 -5.15 -7.02
C THR A 172 -11.93 -3.86 -6.88
N PRO A 173 -11.09 -3.53 -7.88
CA PRO A 173 -10.42 -2.23 -7.94
C PRO A 173 -11.37 -1.07 -8.28
N LEU A 174 -12.68 -1.31 -8.40
CA LEU A 174 -13.65 -0.26 -8.74
C LEU A 174 -13.80 0.75 -7.63
N ASP A 175 -13.86 2.02 -8.03
CA ASP A 175 -14.10 3.11 -7.11
C ASP A 175 -15.60 3.31 -6.88
N HIS A 176 -16.07 2.94 -5.70
CA HIS A 176 -17.45 3.19 -5.27
C HIS A 176 -17.58 4.46 -4.41
N GLU A 177 -16.45 5.06 -4.01
CA GLU A 177 -16.43 6.23 -3.13
C GLU A 177 -16.17 7.51 -3.95
N GLY A 178 -15.30 7.44 -4.96
CA GLY A 178 -15.03 8.49 -5.93
C GLY A 178 -13.73 9.26 -5.69
N HIS A 179 -13.14 9.19 -4.49
CA HIS A 179 -11.91 9.90 -4.16
C HIS A 179 -10.74 9.46 -5.03
N GLY A 180 -10.54 8.16 -5.24
CA GLY A 180 -9.44 7.62 -6.04
C GLY A 180 -9.52 8.02 -7.52
N THR A 181 -10.73 7.99 -8.08
CA THR A 181 -11.01 8.48 -9.44
C THR A 181 -10.73 9.97 -9.54
N HIS A 182 -11.21 10.76 -8.58
CA HIS A 182 -10.97 12.20 -8.54
C HIS A 182 -9.47 12.52 -8.38
N ALA A 183 -8.75 11.87 -7.47
CA ALA A 183 -7.32 12.03 -7.25
C ALA A 183 -6.52 11.67 -8.51
N ALA A 184 -6.82 10.53 -9.13
CA ALA A 184 -6.18 10.10 -10.37
C ALA A 184 -6.47 11.06 -11.54
N SER A 185 -7.68 11.62 -11.62
CA SER A 185 -8.07 12.55 -12.68
C SER A 185 -7.36 13.90 -12.63
N LYS A 186 -6.83 14.28 -11.45
CA LYS A 186 -6.03 15.51 -11.28
C LYS A 186 -4.62 15.38 -11.85
N LEU A 187 -4.16 14.16 -12.13
CA LEU A 187 -2.91 13.99 -12.83
C LEU A 187 -3.07 14.47 -14.28
N PRO A 188 -2.14 15.29 -14.79
CA PRO A 188 -2.29 15.96 -16.08
C PRO A 188 -2.30 14.96 -17.24
N THR A 189 -3.35 14.93 -18.05
CA THR A 189 -3.53 13.87 -19.05
C THR A 189 -2.90 14.16 -20.41
N MET A 190 -2.63 15.43 -20.73
CA MET A 190 -2.04 15.89 -21.98
C MET A 190 -1.14 17.10 -21.71
N PRO A 191 0.04 17.23 -22.36
CA PRO A 191 0.69 16.29 -23.29
C PRO A 191 1.48 15.16 -22.58
N MET A 192 1.10 14.81 -21.35
CA MET A 192 1.82 13.88 -20.49
C MET A 192 1.54 12.42 -20.87
N ALA A 193 2.59 11.61 -20.94
CA ALA A 193 2.53 10.21 -21.36
C ALA A 193 2.96 9.27 -20.23
N TYR A 194 2.27 9.32 -19.09
CA TYR A 194 2.48 8.35 -18.00
C TYR A 194 1.40 7.28 -17.96
N ASN A 195 1.78 6.09 -17.51
CA ASN A 195 0.83 5.04 -17.21
C ASN A 195 0.46 5.05 -15.73
N LEU A 196 -0.71 4.54 -15.40
CA LEU A 196 -1.30 4.56 -14.07
C LEU A 196 -1.49 3.15 -13.53
N ALA A 197 -1.07 2.94 -12.29
CA ALA A 197 -1.33 1.73 -11.52
C ALA A 197 -2.12 2.11 -10.26
N ILE A 198 -3.36 1.63 -10.14
CA ILE A 198 -4.23 1.94 -9.01
C ILE A 198 -4.30 0.77 -8.05
N TYR A 199 -4.24 1.09 -6.77
CA TYR A 199 -4.35 0.14 -5.68
C TYR A 199 -5.45 0.61 -4.73
N SER A 200 -6.46 -0.23 -4.50
CA SER A 200 -7.51 0.09 -3.54
C SER A 200 -7.23 -0.54 -2.16
N GLN A 201 -7.33 0.27 -1.10
CA GLN A 201 -7.21 -0.17 0.30
C GLN A 201 -8.35 0.38 1.17
N ARG A 202 -8.60 -0.24 2.33
CA ARG A 202 -9.33 0.43 3.41
C ARG A 202 -8.40 1.46 4.06
N PRO A 203 -8.94 2.47 4.77
CA PRO A 203 -8.09 3.26 5.64
C PRO A 203 -7.52 2.31 6.73
N ALA A 204 -6.19 2.31 6.86
CA ALA A 204 -5.35 1.50 7.77
C ALA A 204 -4.83 0.15 7.26
N MET A 205 -3.82 0.20 6.38
CA MET A 205 -2.57 -0.52 6.64
C MET A 205 -1.46 0.50 6.42
N ASP A 206 -0.64 0.78 7.45
CA ASP A 206 0.53 1.63 7.25
C ASP A 206 1.53 0.90 6.34
N ILE A 207 1.43 1.13 5.04
CA ILE A 207 2.53 0.80 4.13
C ILE A 207 3.55 1.93 4.26
N CYS A 208 4.37 1.86 5.31
CA CYS A 208 5.66 2.54 5.28
C CYS A 208 6.61 1.68 4.43
N GLY A 209 6.63 1.99 3.15
CA GLY A 209 7.57 1.48 2.16
C GLY A 209 7.73 2.51 1.06
N PRO A 210 8.80 2.45 0.25
CA PRO A 210 9.03 3.40 -0.84
C PRO A 210 8.03 3.16 -1.97
N ALA A 211 6.78 3.57 -1.77
CA ALA A 211 5.84 3.83 -2.84
C ALA A 211 6.00 5.31 -3.19
N LEU A 212 6.56 5.57 -4.37
CA LEU A 212 6.73 6.89 -4.95
C LEU A 212 5.35 7.53 -5.20
N ILE A 213 4.80 8.18 -4.19
CA ILE A 213 3.76 9.20 -4.35
C ILE A 213 4.50 10.52 -4.44
N ILE A 214 4.51 11.13 -5.64
CA ILE A 214 5.03 12.48 -5.85
C ILE A 214 4.03 13.48 -5.25
N THR A 215 4.01 13.64 -3.93
CA THR A 215 3.50 14.83 -3.22
C THR A 215 4.16 14.88 -1.84
N GLU A 216 4.86 15.97 -1.53
CA GLU A 216 5.80 16.12 -0.41
C GLU A 216 5.25 15.88 1.01
N GLY A 217 6.18 15.54 1.92
CA GLY A 217 6.28 16.24 3.21
C GLY A 217 5.54 15.65 4.41
N TRP A 218 5.49 14.33 4.56
CA TRP A 218 5.20 13.71 5.85
C TRP A 218 6.43 12.95 6.33
N PRO A 219 6.68 12.86 7.65
CA PRO A 219 7.78 12.07 8.15
C PRO A 219 7.65 10.67 7.56
N PHE A 220 8.65 10.30 6.76
CA PHE A 220 9.06 8.92 6.67
C PHE A 220 9.26 8.49 8.13
N CYS A 221 8.44 7.56 8.61
CA CYS A 221 8.64 6.99 9.94
C CYS A 221 10.08 6.49 10.10
#